data_AF-A0A239P4F1-F1
#
_entry.id   AF-A0A239P4F1-F1
#
_cell.length_a   1.000
_cell.length_b   1.000
_cell.length_c   1.000
_cell.angle_alpha   90.00
_cell.angle_beta   90.00
_cell.angle_gamma   90.00
#
_symmetry.space_group_name_H-M   'P 1'
#
loop_
_entity.id
_entity.type
_entity.pdbx_description
1 polymer ?
#
loop_
_entity_poly.entity_id
_entity_poly.type
_entity_poly.pdbx_seq_one_letter_code
_entity_poly.pdbx_strand_id
1 'polypeptide(L)'
;MATVKESQRAYQVELLTALRNELINREIIAVLITDQKERPCLDVTDSAFRSRRVYVHLAFLWFYWGDQRDERVSCLRLFPAADVLAEAVRAGWHEGEQGELGLDFSKIVDAYRS
;
A
#
# COMPACT_ATOMS: atom_id res chain seq x y z
N MET A 1 -5.81 17.81 -22.15
CA MET A 1 -5.71 16.35 -21.90
C MET A 1 -4.70 16.18 -20.79
N ALA A 2 -5.04 15.44 -19.72
CA ALA A 2 -4.08 15.14 -18.67
C ALA A 2 -2.96 14.23 -19.20
N THR A 3 -1.75 14.39 -18.68
CA THR A 3 -0.63 13.49 -18.98
C THR A 3 -0.87 12.11 -18.35
N VAL A 4 -0.21 11.08 -18.89
CA VAL A 4 -0.28 9.71 -18.32
C VAL A 4 0.10 9.71 -16.84
N LYS A 5 1.10 10.52 -16.44
CA LYS A 5 1.56 10.65 -15.04
C LYS A 5 0.48 11.25 -14.14
N GLU A 6 -0.24 12.26 -14.61
CA GLU A 6 -1.35 12.88 -13.86
C GLU A 6 -2.52 11.90 -13.73
N SER A 7 -2.87 11.16 -14.79
CA SER A 7 -3.90 10.12 -14.73
C SER A 7 -3.52 9.00 -13.76
N GLN A 8 -2.27 8.55 -13.77
CA GLN A 8 -1.77 7.55 -12.81
C GLN A 8 -1.85 8.07 -11.37
N ARG A 9 -1.42 9.31 -11.13
CA ARG A 9 -1.51 9.93 -9.80
C ARG A 9 -2.95 10.04 -9.31
N ALA A 10 -3.87 10.49 -10.17
CA ALA A 10 -5.28 10.58 -9.85
C ALA A 10 -5.86 9.20 -9.47
N TYR A 11 -5.50 8.15 -10.23
CA TYR A 11 -5.96 6.80 -9.97
C TYR A 11 -5.38 6.21 -8.67
N GLN A 12 -4.12 6.51 -8.34
CA GLN A 12 -3.55 6.14 -7.04
C GLN A 12 -4.32 6.80 -5.89
N VAL A 13 -4.63 8.11 -6.01
CA VAL A 13 -5.40 8.83 -5.00
C VAL A 13 -6.81 8.25 -4.85
N GLU A 14 -7.46 7.87 -5.94
CA GLU A 14 -8.76 7.21 -5.91
C GLU A 14 -8.72 5.88 -5.14
N LEU A 15 -7.77 5.00 -5.48
CA LEU A 15 -7.57 3.72 -4.80
C LEU A 15 -7.25 3.88 -3.32
N LEU A 16 -6.36 4.82 -2.97
CA LEU A 16 -6.01 5.12 -1.58
C LEU A 16 -7.19 5.70 -0.81
N THR A 17 -8.00 6.57 -1.44
CA THR A 17 -9.20 7.13 -0.82
C THR A 17 -10.23 6.04 -0.54
N ALA A 18 -10.44 5.12 -1.48
CA ALA A 18 -11.33 4.00 -1.30
C ALA A 18 -10.85 3.09 -0.15
N LEU A 19 -9.55 2.75 -0.12
CA LEU A 19 -8.97 1.96 0.97
C LEU A 19 -9.11 2.66 2.32
N ARG A 20 -8.82 3.97 2.39
CA ARG A 20 -8.96 4.76 3.62
C ARG A 20 -10.37 4.66 4.19
N ASN A 21 -11.40 4.81 3.35
CA ASN A 21 -12.78 4.74 3.80
C ASN A 21 -13.11 3.35 4.38
N GLU A 22 -12.62 2.28 3.75
CA GLU A 22 -12.77 0.91 4.26
C GLU A 22 -12.02 0.67 5.59
N LEU A 23 -10.83 1.25 5.76
CA LEU A 23 -10.08 1.18 7.02
C LEU A 23 -10.79 1.95 8.15
N ILE A 24 -11.30 3.15 7.86
CA ILE A 24 -12.06 3.95 8.83
C ILE A 24 -13.31 3.19 9.29
N ASN A 25 -14.03 2.52 8.37
CA ASN A 25 -15.17 1.67 8.72
C ASN A 25 -14.80 0.49 9.64
N ARG A 26 -13.51 0.13 9.71
CA ARG A 26 -12.95 -0.91 10.59
C ARG A 26 -12.27 -0.32 11.83
N GLU A 27 -12.52 0.97 12.11
CA GLU A 27 -11.98 1.74 13.24
C GLU A 27 -10.46 1.91 13.21
N ILE A 28 -9.86 1.88 12.01
CA ILE A 28 -8.43 2.09 11.82
C ILE A 28 -8.17 3.56 11.47
N ILE A 29 -7.20 4.15 12.17
CA ILE A 29 -6.72 5.51 11.92
C ILE A 29 -5.89 5.49 10.63
N ALA A 30 -6.45 6.04 9.55
CA ALA A 30 -5.80 6.15 8.26
C ALA A 30 -6.00 7.56 7.67
N VAL A 31 -4.90 8.24 7.34
CA VAL A 31 -4.91 9.60 6.81
C VAL A 31 -4.27 9.63 5.42
N LEU A 32 -4.98 10.16 4.43
CA LEU A 32 -4.40 10.37 3.10
C LEU A 32 -3.43 11.56 3.14
N ILE A 33 -2.17 11.31 2.82
CA ILE A 33 -1.11 12.31 2.80
C ILE A 33 -0.32 12.27 1.48
N THR A 34 0.55 13.25 1.29
CA THR A 34 1.60 13.23 0.27
C THR A 34 2.94 13.13 1.00
N ASP A 35 3.78 12.16 0.63
CA ASP A 35 5.09 11.98 1.24
C ASP A 35 6.11 13.03 0.76
N GLN A 36 7.32 12.98 1.33
CA GLN A 36 8.42 13.89 0.98
C GLN A 36 8.90 13.76 -0.49
N LYS A 37 8.56 12.65 -1.16
CA LYS A 37 8.85 12.40 -2.59
C LYS A 37 7.65 12.73 -3.48
N GLU A 38 6.70 13.51 -2.96
CA GLU A 38 5.45 13.90 -3.62
C GLU A 38 4.53 12.73 -4.00
N ARG A 39 4.67 11.56 -3.37
CA ARG A 39 3.84 10.38 -3.67
C ARG A 39 2.62 10.35 -2.76
N PRO A 40 1.41 10.12 -3.30
CA PRO A 40 0.23 9.91 -2.47
C PRO A 40 0.35 8.58 -1.71
N CYS A 41 0.00 8.59 -0.42
CA CYS A 41 -0.03 7.39 0.43
C CYS A 41 -1.00 7.58 1.60
N LEU A 42 -1.36 6.49 2.27
CA LEU A 42 -2.02 6.56 3.56
C LEU A 42 -0.97 6.49 4.66
N ASP A 43 -1.05 7.37 5.65
CA ASP A 43 -0.41 7.17 6.94
C ASP A 43 -1.38 6.39 7.84
N VAL A 44 -1.00 5.17 8.24
CA VAL A 44 -1.86 4.25 8.99
C VAL A 44 -1.22 3.91 10.32
N THR A 45 -1.95 4.14 11.40
CA THR A 45 -1.47 3.94 12.77
C THR A 45 -1.93 2.58 13.31
N ASP A 46 -1.00 1.81 13.90
CA ASP A 46 -1.29 0.53 14.54
C ASP A 46 -1.75 0.65 16.00
N SER A 47 -2.05 -0.49 16.61
CA SER A 47 -2.47 -0.60 18.02
C SER A 47 -1.42 -0.11 19.03
N ALA A 48 -0.15 0.00 18.62
CA ALA A 48 0.97 0.49 19.43
C ALA A 48 1.32 1.95 19.10
N PHE A 49 0.45 2.68 18.41
CA PHE A 49 0.65 4.07 17.96
C PHE A 49 1.86 4.27 17.04
N ARG A 50 2.26 3.22 16.32
CA ARG A 50 3.29 3.30 15.28
C ARG A 50 2.60 3.59 13.95
N SER A 51 3.12 4.55 13.21
CA SER A 51 2.62 4.90 11.88
C SER A 51 3.42 4.20 10.79
N ARG A 52 2.72 3.79 9.72
CA ARG A 52 3.33 3.20 8.53
C ARG A 52 2.62 3.68 7.27
N ARG A 53 3.40 3.89 6.21
CA ARG A 53 2.87 4.41 4.95
C ARG A 53 2.39 3.28 4.06
N VAL A 54 1.14 3.33 3.62
CA VAL A 54 0.55 2.43 2.65
C VAL A 54 0.51 3.12 1.29
N TYR A 55 1.11 2.48 0.29
CA TYR A 55 1.25 3.00 -1.07
C TYR A 55 0.50 2.12 -2.07
N VAL A 56 0.31 2.63 -3.29
CA VAL A 56 -0.23 1.87 -4.43
C VAL A 56 0.87 1.63 -5.46
N HIS A 57 1.12 0.37 -5.79
CA HIS A 57 2.00 -0.03 -6.88
C HIS A 57 1.19 -0.37 -8.14
N LEU A 58 0.98 0.61 -9.03
CA LEU A 58 0.07 0.47 -10.17
C LEU A 58 0.43 -0.66 -11.15
N ALA A 59 1.72 -0.92 -11.41
CA ALA A 59 2.09 -1.94 -12.38
C ALA A 59 1.70 -3.37 -11.96
N PHE A 60 1.54 -3.60 -10.65
CA PHE A 60 1.13 -4.89 -10.08
C PHE A 60 -0.24 -4.83 -9.39
N LEU A 61 -0.88 -3.65 -9.38
CA LEU A 61 -2.15 -3.39 -8.70
C LEU A 61 -2.14 -3.89 -7.25
N TRP A 62 -1.15 -3.43 -6.49
CA TRP A 62 -1.01 -3.75 -5.06
C TRP A 62 -1.16 -2.51 -4.18
N PHE A 63 -1.76 -2.70 -3.02
CA PHE A 63 -1.44 -1.92 -1.83
C PHE A 63 -0.22 -2.55 -1.16
N TYR A 64 0.71 -1.74 -0.67
CA TYR A 64 1.89 -2.24 0.05
C TYR A 64 2.31 -1.29 1.15
N TRP A 65 2.90 -1.83 2.21
CA TRP A 65 3.35 -1.08 3.40
C TRP A 65 4.74 -1.46 3.89
N GLY A 66 5.49 -2.23 3.10
CA GLY A 66 6.89 -2.56 3.35
C GLY A 66 7.46 -3.44 2.24
N ASP A 67 8.55 -4.12 2.54
CA ASP A 67 9.30 -4.95 1.60
C ASP A 67 9.13 -6.46 1.84
N GLN A 68 8.52 -6.85 2.96
CA GLN A 68 8.26 -8.25 3.25
C GLN A 68 7.17 -8.84 2.35
N ARG A 69 7.12 -10.17 2.25
CA ARG A 69 6.26 -10.87 1.27
C ARG A 69 4.77 -10.69 1.55
N ASP A 70 4.43 -10.57 2.80
CA ASP A 70 3.11 -10.39 3.39
C ASP A 70 2.72 -8.91 3.60
N GLU A 71 3.64 -7.97 3.37
CA GLU A 71 3.38 -6.53 3.50
C GLU A 71 2.78 -5.91 2.22
N ARG A 72 2.03 -6.71 1.47
CA ARG A 72 1.32 -6.31 0.25
C ARG A 72 0.07 -7.13 0.01
N VAL A 73 -0.91 -6.52 -0.64
CA VAL A 73 -2.17 -7.17 -1.03
C VAL A 73 -2.71 -6.56 -2.32
N SER A 74 -3.43 -7.36 -3.12
CA SER A 74 -4.02 -6.86 -4.38
C SER A 74 -5.07 -5.78 -4.15
N CYS A 75 -5.00 -4.66 -4.87
CA CYS A 75 -6.02 -3.61 -4.84
C CYS A 75 -7.23 -3.90 -5.73
N LEU A 76 -7.22 -5.01 -6.50
CA LEU A 76 -8.36 -5.41 -7.35
C LEU A 76 -9.58 -5.85 -6.54
N ARG A 77 -9.37 -6.27 -5.29
CA ARG A 77 -10.45 -6.66 -4.36
C ARG A 77 -10.34 -5.81 -3.12
N LEU A 78 -11.02 -4.66 -3.15
CA LEU A 78 -10.92 -3.63 -2.12
C LEU A 78 -11.26 -4.16 -0.71
N PHE A 79 -12.41 -4.82 -0.53
CA PHE A 79 -12.82 -5.29 0.80
C PHE A 79 -11.85 -6.31 1.41
N PRO A 80 -11.47 -7.41 0.69
CA PRO A 80 -10.45 -8.33 1.20
C PRO A 80 -9.10 -7.65 1.45
N ALA A 81 -8.70 -6.68 0.63
CA ALA A 81 -7.47 -5.93 0.84
C ALA A 81 -7.51 -5.11 2.14
N ALA A 82 -8.63 -4.45 2.41
CA ALA A 82 -8.84 -3.73 3.65
C ALA A 82 -8.86 -4.66 4.87
N ASP A 83 -9.41 -5.87 4.74
CA ASP A 83 -9.41 -6.88 5.81
C ASP A 83 -7.98 -7.33 6.14
N VAL A 84 -7.18 -7.70 5.13
CA VAL A 84 -5.77 -8.11 5.31
C VAL A 84 -4.95 -6.99 5.96
N LEU A 85 -5.08 -5.76 5.47
CA LEU A 85 -4.37 -4.63 6.06
C LEU A 85 -4.85 -4.36 7.49
N ALA A 86 -6.15 -4.48 7.77
CA ALA A 86 -6.68 -4.32 9.11
C ALA A 86 -6.15 -5.35 10.10
N GLU A 87 -6.01 -6.60 9.66
CA GLU A 87 -5.35 -7.65 10.46
C GLU A 87 -3.90 -7.30 10.76
N ALA A 88 -3.14 -6.82 9.77
CA ALA A 88 -1.76 -6.37 9.97
C ALA A 88 -1.66 -5.18 10.96
N VAL A 89 -2.54 -4.19 10.83
CA VAL A 89 -2.64 -3.04 11.76
C VAL A 89 -2.92 -3.51 13.19
N ARG A 90 -3.83 -4.47 13.37
CA ARG A 90 -4.19 -4.99 14.70
C ARG A 90 -3.09 -5.84 15.31
N ALA A 91 -2.41 -6.65 14.50
CA ALA A 91 -1.23 -7.40 14.91
C ALA A 91 -0.06 -6.48 15.30
N GLY A 92 -0.05 -5.26 14.76
CA GLY A 92 1.01 -4.29 14.94
C GLY A 92 2.00 -4.35 13.79
N TRP A 93 2.55 -3.19 13.42
CA TRP A 93 3.59 -3.12 12.41
C TRP A 93 4.84 -3.88 12.83
N HIS A 94 5.58 -4.36 11.83
CA HIS A 94 6.90 -4.93 12.10
C HIS A 94 7.85 -3.86 12.68
N GLU A 95 8.72 -4.25 13.60
CA GLU A 95 9.73 -3.35 14.16
C GLU A 95 10.79 -2.99 13.11
N GLY A 96 11.35 -1.79 13.21
CA GLY A 96 12.37 -1.28 12.31
C GLY A 96 11.85 -0.31 11.25
N GLU A 97 12.76 0.13 10.39
CA GLU A 97 12.44 1.07 9.31
C GLU A 97 11.58 0.39 8.24
N GLN A 98 10.63 1.15 7.70
CA GLN A 98 9.83 0.68 6.57
C GLN A 98 10.73 0.56 5.32
N GLY A 99 10.95 -0.66 4.86
CA GLY A 99 11.63 -0.92 3.60
C GLY A 99 10.86 -0.37 2.39
N GLU A 100 11.59 0.02 1.34
CA GLU A 100 10.97 0.31 0.04
C GLU A 100 10.69 -1.00 -0.70
N LEU A 101 9.55 -1.08 -1.39
CA LEU A 101 9.22 -2.24 -2.21
C LEU A 101 10.24 -2.41 -3.35
N GLY A 102 11.21 -3.30 -3.13
CA GLY A 102 12.17 -3.74 -4.14
C GLY A 102 11.59 -4.89 -4.96
N LEU A 103 11.42 -4.69 -6.26
CA LEU A 103 11.07 -5.77 -7.18
C LEU A 103 12.35 -6.35 -7.79
N ASP A 104 12.73 -7.54 -7.34
CA ASP A 104 13.82 -8.30 -7.93
C ASP A 104 13.35 -9.03 -9.19
N PHE A 105 13.37 -8.32 -10.31
CA PHE A 105 12.98 -8.86 -11.62
C PHE A 105 13.95 -9.92 -12.16
N SER A 106 15.17 -10.05 -11.60
CA SER A 106 16.14 -11.05 -12.07
C SER A 106 15.63 -12.47 -11.89
N LYS A 107 14.92 -12.74 -10.79
CA LYS A 107 14.31 -14.04 -10.48
C LYS A 107 13.11 -14.39 -11.35
N ILE A 108 12.44 -13.39 -11.93
CA ILE A 108 11.32 -13.62 -12.85
C ILE A 108 11.86 -14.16 -14.19
N VAL A 109 13.01 -13.64 -14.64
CA VAL A 109 13.63 -14.09 -15.90
C VAL A 109 14.07 -15.56 -15.82
N ASP A 110 14.58 -16.00 -14.67
CA ASP A 110 14.99 -17.40 -14.48
C ASP A 110 13.80 -18.37 -14.51
N ALA A 111 12.64 -17.97 -13.97
CA ALA A 111 11.42 -18.79 -13.99
C ALA A 111 10.81 -18.99 -15.39
N TYR A 112 11.12 -18.10 -16.35
CA TYR A 112 10.68 -18.23 -17.74
C TYR A 112 11.74 -18.89 -18.65
N ARG A 113 12.91 -19.26 -18.11
CA ARG A 113 13.97 -19.99 -18.84
C ARG A 113 13.95 -21.50 -18.59
N SER A 114 13.13 -21.99 -17.66
CA SER A 114 12.87 -23.42 -17.40
C SER A 114 11.55 -23.85 -18.01
#